data_AF-A0A2X0MWJ9-F1
#
_entry.id   AF-A0A2X0MWJ9-F1
#
_cell.length_a   1.000
_cell.length_b   1.000
_cell.length_c   1.000
_cell.angle_alpha   90.00
_cell.angle_beta   90.00
_cell.angle_gamma   90.00
#
_symmetry.space_group_name_H-M   'P 1'
#
loop_
_entity.id
_entity.type
_entity.pdbx_description
1 polymer ?
#
loop_
_entity_poly.entity_id
_entity_poly.type
_entity_poly.pdbx_seq_one_letter_code
_entity_poly.pdbx_strand_id
1 'polypeptide(L)'
;MATNAPAPVNPELVIRKLSESTTIFSCPFARGGLVPFGGRSTAIKLQDGNVWLVASHPLDPDTLTTLNNLGPTKFIISPDREHNIFLKQYIDAYPEAQVFVPLGVKENWQKKGENSLINRITFTFGQGKGDPFPALTNGEILSADFGKAHANEDVAFLHVPTKTLIQADLLFNLPPDEQYSKSTKKSTAFLATNLLRPGTIGHKRLVWYLMGKDKKVMTEQAKVVSAWDFDRMIPCHGNVMESGAKAAWNSTYNWYINGKK
;
A
#
# COMPACT_ATOMS: atom_id res chain seq x y z
N MET A 1 -30.84 -0.67 4.97
CA MET A 1 -30.18 -1.67 4.10
C MET A 1 -29.05 -2.28 4.91
N ALA A 2 -29.02 -3.61 5.07
CA ALA A 2 -27.96 -4.28 5.81
C ALA A 2 -26.63 -3.92 5.15
N THR A 3 -25.74 -3.25 5.89
CA THR A 3 -24.43 -2.87 5.39
C THR A 3 -23.63 -4.14 5.13
N ASN A 4 -23.24 -4.40 3.88
CA ASN A 4 -22.39 -5.53 3.47
C ASN A 4 -20.93 -5.42 4.00
N ALA A 5 -20.71 -4.71 5.10
CA ALA A 5 -19.42 -4.58 5.76
C ALA A 5 -19.27 -5.72 6.77
N PRO A 6 -18.30 -6.65 6.59
CA PRO A 6 -18.16 -7.81 7.46
C PRO A 6 -17.43 -7.51 8.78
N ALA A 7 -16.76 -6.36 8.91
CA ALA A 7 -16.14 -5.93 10.17
C ALA A 7 -17.08 -5.04 11.00
N PRO A 8 -17.02 -5.08 12.34
CA PRO A 8 -17.77 -4.15 13.18
C PRO A 8 -17.23 -2.73 13.02
N VAL A 9 -18.04 -1.73 13.40
CA VAL A 9 -17.62 -0.32 13.47
C VAL A 9 -16.34 -0.19 14.28
N ASN A 10 -15.33 0.47 13.71
CA ASN A 10 -14.07 0.73 14.39
C ASN A 10 -14.02 2.16 14.93
N PRO A 11 -14.14 2.38 16.25
CA PRO A 11 -14.09 3.72 16.83
C PRO A 11 -12.71 4.40 16.68
N GLU A 12 -11.66 3.62 16.42
CA GLU A 12 -10.30 4.11 16.21
C GLU A 12 -9.99 4.41 14.72
N LEU A 13 -10.96 4.20 13.81
CA LEU A 13 -10.80 4.53 12.39
C LEU A 13 -10.73 6.04 12.18
N VAL A 14 -9.72 6.45 11.40
CA VAL A 14 -9.53 7.82 10.93
C VAL A 14 -9.67 7.83 9.42
N ILE A 15 -10.67 8.53 8.92
CA ILE A 15 -10.89 8.76 7.49
C ILE A 15 -10.42 10.18 7.18
N ARG A 16 -9.44 10.33 6.28
CA ARG A 16 -8.93 11.64 5.87
C ARG A 16 -8.95 11.78 4.36
N LYS A 17 -9.50 12.90 3.88
CA LYS A 17 -9.42 13.33 2.49
C LYS A 17 -8.13 14.14 2.30
N LEU A 18 -7.21 13.64 1.48
CA LEU A 18 -5.91 14.26 1.18
C LEU A 18 -5.98 15.25 0.00
N SER A 19 -6.96 15.04 -0.87
CA SER A 19 -7.28 15.86 -2.04
C SER A 19 -8.71 15.51 -2.50
N GLU A 20 -9.21 16.18 -3.53
CA GLU A 20 -10.50 15.85 -4.14
C GLU A 20 -10.62 14.38 -4.59
N SER A 21 -9.51 13.78 -5.04
CA SER A 21 -9.48 12.41 -5.53
C SER A 21 -8.98 11.38 -4.51
N THR A 22 -8.29 11.78 -3.43
CA THR A 22 -7.56 10.83 -2.58
C THR A 22 -8.09 10.79 -1.16
N THR A 23 -8.51 9.61 -0.71
CA THR A 23 -8.98 9.35 0.66
C THR A 23 -8.18 8.21 1.27
N ILE A 24 -7.81 8.35 2.54
CA ILE A 24 -7.10 7.33 3.31
C ILE A 24 -7.92 6.90 4.52
N PHE A 25 -7.72 5.64 4.91
CA PHE A 25 -8.39 4.98 6.02
C PHE A 25 -7.32 4.43 6.95
N SER A 26 -7.15 5.04 8.11
CA SER A 26 -6.04 4.80 9.03
C SER A 26 -6.57 4.20 10.33
N CYS A 27 -5.98 3.12 10.80
CA CYS A 27 -6.35 2.49 12.07
C CYS A 27 -5.13 1.91 12.81
N PRO A 28 -5.22 1.67 14.13
CA PRO A 28 -4.11 1.10 14.88
C PRO A 28 -3.77 -0.32 14.40
N PHE A 29 -2.48 -0.63 14.29
CA PHE A 29 -2.00 -1.99 14.02
C PHE A 29 -0.60 -2.17 14.61
N ALA A 30 -0.45 -3.23 15.42
CA ALA A 30 0.83 -3.58 16.04
C ALA A 30 1.36 -4.90 15.45
N ARG A 31 2.52 -4.85 14.79
CA ARG A 31 3.20 -6.06 14.29
C ARG A 31 3.60 -6.93 15.48
N GLY A 32 3.14 -8.18 15.46
CA GLY A 32 3.33 -9.13 16.57
C GLY A 32 2.68 -8.68 17.89
N GLY A 33 1.75 -7.72 17.86
CA GLY A 33 1.14 -7.13 19.05
C GLY A 33 2.07 -6.16 19.82
N LEU A 34 3.29 -5.93 19.35
CA LEU A 34 4.33 -5.22 20.11
C LEU A 34 4.76 -3.90 19.44
N VAL A 35 5.01 -3.91 18.13
CA VAL A 35 5.55 -2.73 17.44
C VAL A 35 4.43 -2.00 16.72
N PRO A 36 4.07 -0.76 17.11
CA PRO A 36 3.00 0.00 16.47
C PRO A 36 3.46 0.49 15.09
N PHE A 37 3.00 -0.21 14.04
CA PHE A 37 3.25 0.18 12.64
C PHE A 37 2.09 0.99 12.05
N GLY A 38 0.88 0.83 12.61
CA GLY A 38 -0.36 1.38 12.04
C GLY A 38 -0.81 0.61 10.80
N GLY A 39 -2.10 0.62 10.46
CA GLY A 39 -2.63 0.08 9.21
C GLY A 39 -3.29 1.17 8.38
N ARG A 40 -3.15 1.14 7.05
CA ARG A 40 -3.78 2.13 6.17
C ARG A 40 -4.25 1.52 4.86
N SER A 41 -5.46 1.85 4.44
CA SER A 41 -5.91 1.71 3.05
C SER A 41 -5.98 3.05 2.34
N THR A 42 -5.89 3.03 1.02
CA THR A 42 -5.89 4.24 0.18
C THR A 42 -6.85 4.05 -0.98
N ALA A 43 -7.80 4.97 -1.11
CA ALA A 43 -8.73 5.04 -2.23
C ALA A 43 -8.43 6.27 -3.08
N ILE A 44 -8.41 6.06 -4.40
CA ILE A 44 -8.27 7.10 -5.41
C ILE A 44 -9.52 7.08 -6.29
N LYS A 45 -10.25 8.18 -6.33
CA LYS A 45 -11.28 8.44 -7.34
C LYS A 45 -10.59 8.90 -8.62
N LEU A 46 -10.67 8.08 -9.66
CA LEU A 46 -10.13 8.34 -11.00
C LEU A 46 -11.00 9.35 -11.76
N GLN A 47 -10.49 9.87 -12.88
CA GLN A 47 -11.23 10.84 -13.71
C GLN A 47 -12.51 10.26 -14.32
N ASP A 48 -12.53 8.94 -14.59
CA ASP A 48 -13.72 8.23 -15.07
C ASP A 48 -14.79 8.01 -13.99
N GLY A 49 -14.54 8.47 -12.75
CA GLY A 49 -15.44 8.37 -11.61
C GLY A 49 -15.34 7.05 -10.84
N ASN A 50 -14.58 6.08 -11.32
CA ASN A 50 -14.34 4.81 -10.62
C ASN A 50 -13.32 4.98 -9.50
N VAL A 51 -13.33 4.04 -8.55
CA VAL A 51 -12.40 3.99 -7.43
C VAL A 51 -11.35 2.90 -7.65
N TRP A 52 -10.09 3.30 -7.51
CA TRP A 52 -8.91 2.45 -7.38
C TRP A 52 -8.54 2.35 -5.90
N LEU A 53 -8.45 1.14 -5.35
CA LEU A 53 -8.37 0.90 -3.91
C LEU A 53 -7.23 -0.05 -3.52
N VAL A 54 -6.26 0.45 -2.77
CA VAL A 54 -5.35 -0.38 -1.96
C VAL A 54 -6.06 -0.79 -0.68
N ALA A 55 -6.41 -2.07 -0.58
CA ALA A 55 -7.20 -2.63 0.51
C ALA A 55 -6.31 -3.36 1.53
N SER A 56 -6.23 -2.81 2.75
CA SER A 56 -5.24 -3.19 3.76
C SER A 56 -5.74 -3.06 5.22
N HIS A 57 -7.00 -2.66 5.44
CA HIS A 57 -7.61 -2.59 6.78
C HIS A 57 -8.99 -3.27 6.76
N PRO A 58 -9.60 -3.59 7.92
CA PRO A 58 -10.95 -4.16 7.96
C PRO A 58 -11.97 -3.28 7.25
N LEU A 59 -12.85 -3.87 6.44
CA LEU A 59 -13.97 -3.17 5.82
C LEU A 59 -15.11 -3.04 6.83
N ASP A 60 -15.13 -1.92 7.55
CA ASP A 60 -16.20 -1.55 8.47
C ASP A 60 -17.29 -0.70 7.78
N PRO A 61 -18.42 -0.40 8.44
CA PRO A 61 -19.52 0.36 7.85
C PRO A 61 -19.15 1.78 7.41
N ASP A 62 -18.23 2.45 8.11
CA ASP A 62 -17.83 3.83 7.81
C ASP A 62 -16.92 3.86 6.57
N THR A 63 -16.00 2.91 6.46
CA THR A 63 -15.19 2.69 5.26
C THR A 63 -16.07 2.33 4.06
N LEU A 64 -16.99 1.38 4.20
CA LEU A 64 -17.90 0.99 3.12
C LEU A 64 -18.74 2.18 2.63
N THR A 65 -19.32 2.94 3.56
CA THR A 65 -20.11 4.13 3.24
C THR A 65 -19.27 5.17 2.50
N THR A 66 -18.05 5.43 2.98
CA THR A 66 -17.14 6.38 2.35
C THR A 66 -16.75 5.95 0.94
N LEU A 67 -16.40 4.68 0.73
CA LEU A 67 -16.05 4.15 -0.59
C LEU A 67 -17.22 4.27 -1.58
N ASN A 68 -18.44 3.91 -1.15
CA ASN A 68 -19.63 4.03 -1.99
C ASN A 68 -19.92 5.49 -2.38
N ASN A 69 -19.63 6.46 -1.50
CA ASN A 69 -19.80 7.88 -1.78
C ASN A 69 -18.72 8.43 -2.74
N LEU A 70 -17.53 7.82 -2.79
CA LEU A 70 -16.48 8.22 -3.73
C LEU A 70 -16.87 7.85 -5.18
N GLY A 71 -17.37 6.63 -5.37
CA GLY A 71 -17.80 6.10 -6.67
C GLY A 71 -17.75 4.57 -6.72
N PRO A 72 -18.03 3.96 -7.89
CA PRO A 72 -17.95 2.51 -8.06
C PRO A 72 -16.52 2.00 -7.87
N THR A 73 -16.30 1.08 -6.92
CA THR A 73 -14.99 0.43 -6.75
C THR A 73 -14.73 -0.53 -7.89
N LYS A 74 -13.78 -0.18 -8.76
CA LYS A 74 -13.45 -0.94 -9.98
C LYS A 74 -12.16 -1.73 -9.86
N PHE A 75 -11.21 -1.25 -9.07
CA PHE A 75 -9.92 -1.92 -8.87
C PHE A 75 -9.67 -2.12 -7.38
N ILE A 76 -9.43 -3.37 -6.98
CA ILE A 76 -9.00 -3.75 -5.63
C ILE A 76 -7.58 -4.30 -5.72
N ILE A 77 -6.69 -3.73 -4.92
CA ILE A 77 -5.26 -3.98 -4.96
C ILE A 77 -4.79 -4.45 -3.60
N SER A 78 -4.08 -5.58 -3.59
CA SER A 78 -3.14 -5.92 -2.51
C SER A 78 -1.78 -5.35 -2.90
N PRO A 79 -1.17 -4.45 -2.10
CA PRO A 79 0.06 -3.77 -2.49
C PRO A 79 1.29 -4.65 -2.36
N ASP A 80 1.25 -5.63 -1.46
CA ASP A 80 2.31 -6.61 -1.23
C ASP A 80 1.69 -7.96 -0.78
N ARG A 81 2.54 -8.95 -0.49
CA ARG A 81 2.09 -10.29 -0.10
C ARG A 81 1.48 -10.36 1.31
N GLU A 82 1.76 -9.42 2.19
CA GLU A 82 1.35 -9.43 3.60
C GLU A 82 0.01 -8.68 3.79
N HIS A 83 -0.27 -7.69 2.95
CA HIS A 83 -1.46 -6.84 2.96
C HIS A 83 -2.64 -7.47 2.20
N ASN A 84 -2.96 -8.73 2.49
CA ASN A 84 -4.10 -9.46 1.91
C ASN A 84 -5.12 -9.95 2.94
N ILE A 85 -4.87 -9.78 4.24
CA ILE A 85 -5.69 -10.34 5.34
C ILE A 85 -7.17 -9.98 5.21
N PHE A 86 -7.46 -8.73 4.86
CA PHE A 86 -8.84 -8.23 4.73
C PHE A 86 -9.37 -8.26 3.31
N LEU A 87 -8.56 -8.70 2.34
CA LEU A 87 -8.86 -8.53 0.92
C LEU A 87 -10.17 -9.22 0.50
N LYS A 88 -10.47 -10.39 1.09
CA LYS A 88 -11.75 -11.09 0.88
C LYS A 88 -12.97 -10.20 1.17
N GLN A 89 -12.92 -9.38 2.21
CA GLN A 89 -14.03 -8.52 2.62
C GLN A 89 -14.40 -7.53 1.50
N TYR A 90 -13.39 -6.95 0.85
CA TYR A 90 -13.57 -6.03 -0.28
C TYR A 90 -14.00 -6.77 -1.54
N ILE A 91 -13.42 -7.94 -1.82
CA ILE A 91 -13.78 -8.78 -2.98
C ILE A 91 -15.25 -9.23 -2.93
N ASP A 92 -15.76 -9.54 -1.72
CA ASP A 92 -17.15 -9.90 -1.49
C ASP A 92 -18.09 -8.68 -1.62
N ALA A 93 -17.68 -7.52 -1.08
CA ALA A 93 -18.47 -6.28 -1.13
C ALA A 93 -18.56 -5.67 -2.54
N TYR A 94 -17.55 -5.90 -3.38
CA TYR A 94 -17.48 -5.38 -4.76
C TYR A 94 -17.24 -6.54 -5.75
N PRO A 95 -18.28 -7.32 -6.09
CA PRO A 95 -18.14 -8.51 -6.93
C PRO A 95 -17.63 -8.22 -8.35
N GLU A 96 -17.93 -7.04 -8.89
CA GLU A 96 -17.51 -6.61 -10.23
C GLU A 96 -16.10 -5.99 -10.28
N ALA A 97 -15.46 -5.77 -9.13
CA ALA A 97 -14.14 -5.19 -9.09
C ALA A 97 -13.07 -6.16 -9.62
N GLN A 98 -12.13 -5.61 -10.38
CA GLN A 98 -10.93 -6.32 -10.81
C GLN A 98 -9.93 -6.40 -9.66
N VAL A 99 -9.32 -7.56 -9.47
CA VAL A 99 -8.46 -7.86 -8.31
C VAL A 99 -7.01 -8.02 -8.75
N PHE A 100 -6.12 -7.22 -8.16
CA PHE A 100 -4.70 -7.18 -8.46
C PHE A 100 -3.92 -7.58 -7.21
N VAL A 101 -3.08 -8.60 -7.34
CA VAL A 101 -2.31 -9.11 -6.20
C VAL A 101 -0.88 -9.47 -6.62
N PRO A 102 0.09 -9.44 -5.70
CA PRO A 102 1.39 -10.06 -5.91
C PRO A 102 1.30 -11.57 -5.99
N LEU A 103 2.30 -12.18 -6.64
CA LEU A 103 2.40 -13.62 -6.80
C LEU A 103 2.35 -14.35 -5.43
N GLY A 104 3.00 -13.80 -4.40
CA GLY A 104 2.99 -14.35 -3.05
C GLY A 104 1.59 -14.45 -2.43
N VAL A 105 0.66 -13.54 -2.74
CA VAL A 105 -0.74 -13.66 -2.29
C VAL A 105 -1.42 -14.85 -2.94
N LYS A 106 -1.26 -14.99 -4.27
CA LYS A 106 -1.81 -16.11 -5.04
C LYS A 106 -1.24 -17.44 -4.53
N GLU A 107 0.07 -17.52 -4.33
CA GLU A 107 0.74 -18.71 -3.78
C GLU A 107 0.24 -19.05 -2.36
N ASN A 108 0.00 -18.04 -1.52
CA ASN A 108 -0.53 -18.22 -0.17
C ASN A 108 -1.97 -18.75 -0.16
N TRP A 109 -2.83 -18.21 -1.03
CA TRP A 109 -4.20 -18.71 -1.19
C TRP A 109 -4.25 -20.12 -1.77
N GLN A 110 -3.34 -20.47 -2.68
CA GLN A 110 -3.21 -21.84 -3.20
C GLN A 110 -2.88 -22.82 -2.09
N LYS A 111 -1.92 -22.50 -1.23
CA LYS A 111 -1.55 -23.33 -0.07
C LYS A 111 -2.69 -23.53 0.93
N LYS A 112 -3.58 -22.53 1.05
CA LYS A 112 -4.76 -22.56 1.92
C LYS A 112 -5.99 -23.22 1.28
N GLY A 113 -5.94 -23.57 -0.01
CA GLY A 113 -7.09 -24.11 -0.74
C GLY A 113 -8.19 -23.08 -1.05
N GLU A 114 -7.85 -21.79 -1.07
CA GLU A 114 -8.79 -20.67 -1.28
C GLU A 114 -9.12 -20.46 -2.77
N ASN A 115 -9.59 -21.52 -3.44
CA ASN A 115 -9.83 -21.53 -4.89
C ASN A 115 -10.82 -20.46 -5.36
N SER A 116 -11.82 -20.13 -4.54
CA SER A 116 -12.79 -19.07 -4.84
C SER A 116 -12.13 -17.70 -4.93
N LEU A 117 -11.17 -17.38 -4.05
CA LEU A 117 -10.41 -16.14 -4.10
C LEU A 117 -9.44 -16.11 -5.28
N ILE A 118 -8.78 -17.23 -5.57
CA ILE A 118 -7.87 -17.34 -6.71
C ILE A 118 -8.59 -17.07 -8.02
N ASN A 119 -9.82 -17.59 -8.18
CA ASN A 119 -10.63 -17.39 -9.38
C ASN A 119 -11.10 -15.94 -9.56
N ARG A 120 -11.02 -15.10 -8.53
CA ARG A 120 -11.33 -13.67 -8.59
C ARG A 120 -10.14 -12.81 -9.01
N ILE A 121 -8.92 -13.35 -9.07
CA ILE A 121 -7.71 -12.60 -9.45
C ILE A 121 -7.76 -12.22 -10.94
N THR A 122 -7.72 -10.93 -11.23
CA THR A 122 -7.62 -10.39 -12.59
C THR A 122 -6.16 -10.30 -13.06
N PHE A 123 -5.26 -9.84 -12.19
CA PHE A 123 -3.84 -9.67 -12.52
C PHE A 123 -2.94 -10.10 -11.36
N THR A 124 -1.76 -10.61 -11.71
CA THR A 124 -0.76 -11.06 -10.74
C THR A 124 0.59 -10.39 -11.02
N PHE A 125 1.07 -9.57 -10.09
CA PHE A 125 2.41 -8.99 -10.10
C PHE A 125 3.48 -10.05 -9.77
N GLY A 126 4.74 -9.79 -10.05
CA GLY A 126 5.87 -10.69 -9.83
C GLY A 126 6.02 -11.78 -10.90
N GLN A 127 5.29 -11.68 -12.02
CA GLN A 127 5.32 -12.65 -13.13
C GLN A 127 6.02 -12.14 -14.40
N GLY A 128 6.70 -11.00 -14.35
CA GLY A 128 7.35 -10.39 -15.53
C GLY A 128 6.37 -9.84 -16.57
N LYS A 129 5.12 -9.59 -16.17
CA LYS A 129 4.11 -8.94 -17.01
C LYS A 129 4.31 -7.42 -16.95
N GLY A 130 3.95 -6.73 -18.04
CA GLY A 130 3.96 -5.27 -18.07
C GLY A 130 2.94 -4.65 -17.11
N ASP A 131 3.13 -3.38 -16.78
CA ASP A 131 2.23 -2.58 -15.96
C ASP A 131 0.82 -2.52 -16.60
N PRO A 132 -0.23 -3.04 -15.93
CA PRO A 132 -1.57 -3.04 -16.50
C PRO A 132 -2.27 -1.67 -16.38
N PHE A 133 -1.84 -0.82 -15.45
CA PHE A 133 -2.61 0.36 -15.06
C PHE A 133 -2.65 1.50 -16.10
N PRO A 134 -1.60 1.78 -16.89
CA PRO A 134 -1.66 2.82 -17.91
C PRO A 134 -2.83 2.62 -18.89
N ALA A 135 -3.05 1.38 -19.33
CA ALA A 135 -4.18 1.06 -20.21
C ALA A 135 -5.53 1.08 -19.48
N LEU A 136 -5.57 0.57 -18.23
CA LEU A 136 -6.82 0.48 -17.45
C LEU A 136 -7.32 1.81 -16.88
N THR A 137 -6.41 2.77 -16.70
CA THR A 137 -6.67 4.04 -16.00
C THR A 137 -6.32 5.26 -16.86
N ASN A 138 -6.12 5.09 -18.17
CA ASN A 138 -5.72 6.16 -19.08
C ASN A 138 -4.46 6.94 -18.61
N GLY A 139 -3.49 6.20 -18.05
CA GLY A 139 -2.24 6.76 -17.54
C GLY A 139 -2.30 7.43 -16.17
N GLU A 140 -3.46 7.43 -15.48
CA GLU A 140 -3.56 8.05 -14.14
C GLU A 140 -2.79 7.29 -13.06
N ILE A 141 -2.71 5.96 -13.18
CA ILE A 141 -1.95 5.09 -12.29
C ILE A 141 -0.80 4.43 -13.06
N LEU A 142 0.41 4.51 -12.51
CA LEU A 142 1.57 3.72 -12.93
C LEU A 142 1.95 2.74 -11.81
N SER A 143 2.59 1.61 -12.15
CA SER A 143 3.14 0.68 -11.17
C SER A 143 4.60 0.30 -11.45
N ALA A 144 5.33 0.03 -10.36
CA ALA A 144 6.68 -0.52 -10.37
C ALA A 144 6.69 -1.79 -9.52
N ASP A 145 6.81 -2.92 -10.19
CA ASP A 145 6.68 -4.26 -9.63
C ASP A 145 8.03 -4.77 -9.14
N PHE A 146 8.25 -4.77 -7.82
CA PHE A 146 9.47 -5.33 -7.25
C PHE A 146 9.44 -6.86 -7.21
N GLY A 147 8.27 -7.49 -7.33
CA GLY A 147 8.08 -8.94 -7.33
C GLY A 147 8.93 -9.66 -6.28
N LYS A 148 9.48 -10.82 -6.62
CA LYS A 148 10.35 -11.58 -5.70
C LYS A 148 11.67 -10.89 -5.34
N ALA A 149 11.96 -9.70 -5.89
CA ALA A 149 13.12 -8.91 -5.51
C ALA A 149 12.95 -8.23 -4.15
N HIS A 150 11.71 -7.94 -3.73
CA HIS A 150 11.38 -7.48 -2.38
C HIS A 150 10.85 -8.64 -1.54
N ALA A 151 11.20 -8.71 -0.25
CA ALA A 151 10.82 -9.81 0.63
C ALA A 151 9.31 -9.99 0.76
N ASN A 152 8.57 -8.88 0.69
CA ASN A 152 7.12 -8.87 0.71
C ASN A 152 6.49 -8.79 -0.69
N GLU A 153 7.27 -8.80 -1.77
CA GLU A 153 6.74 -8.68 -3.14
C GLU A 153 5.89 -7.43 -3.36
N ASP A 154 6.40 -6.30 -2.89
CA ASP A 154 5.69 -5.03 -2.88
C ASP A 154 5.67 -4.40 -4.27
N VAL A 155 4.64 -3.60 -4.51
CA VAL A 155 4.41 -2.88 -5.75
C VAL A 155 4.18 -1.41 -5.40
N ALA A 156 5.04 -0.54 -5.93
CA ALA A 156 4.84 0.89 -5.82
C ALA A 156 3.85 1.34 -6.89
N PHE A 157 2.95 2.25 -6.51
CA PHE A 157 2.00 2.89 -7.42
C PHE A 157 2.20 4.40 -7.42
N LEU A 158 2.07 5.03 -8.59
CA LEU A 158 2.02 6.47 -8.72
C LEU A 158 0.64 6.88 -9.19
N HIS A 159 -0.06 7.69 -8.39
CA HIS A 159 -1.15 8.49 -8.93
C HIS A 159 -0.59 9.76 -9.55
N VAL A 160 -0.52 9.79 -10.88
CA VAL A 160 0.13 10.85 -11.67
C VAL A 160 -0.51 12.21 -11.42
N PRO A 161 -1.86 12.37 -11.46
CA PRO A 161 -2.49 13.68 -11.29
C PRO A 161 -2.17 14.37 -9.95
N THR A 162 -2.07 13.59 -8.86
CA THR A 162 -1.77 14.13 -7.52
C THR A 162 -0.31 13.97 -7.12
N LYS A 163 0.57 13.51 -8.01
CA LYS A 163 2.01 13.32 -7.73
C LYS A 163 2.25 12.52 -6.44
N THR A 164 1.48 11.45 -6.26
CA THR A 164 1.42 10.70 -5.01
C THR A 164 1.91 9.28 -5.19
N LEU A 165 3.01 8.93 -4.51
CA LEU A 165 3.50 7.57 -4.37
C LEU A 165 2.67 6.81 -3.32
N ILE A 166 2.19 5.63 -3.66
CA ILE A 166 1.42 4.73 -2.80
C ILE A 166 2.15 3.39 -2.75
N GLN A 167 2.45 2.88 -1.56
CA GLN A 167 3.16 1.61 -1.37
C GLN A 167 2.92 1.05 0.03
N ALA A 168 3.30 -0.19 0.28
CA ALA A 168 3.18 -0.79 1.60
C ALA A 168 4.44 -0.60 2.46
N ASP A 169 5.44 -1.43 2.19
CA ASP A 169 6.62 -1.74 3.00
C ASP A 169 7.95 -1.38 2.30
N LEU A 170 7.91 -0.77 1.12
CA LEU A 170 9.08 -0.22 0.42
C LEU A 170 9.70 0.95 1.19
N LEU A 171 8.88 1.83 1.76
CA LEU A 171 9.36 3.00 2.49
C LEU A 171 8.47 3.33 3.69
N PHE A 172 8.90 2.93 4.88
CA PHE A 172 8.28 3.33 6.14
C PHE A 172 8.47 4.83 6.46
N ASN A 173 7.49 5.40 7.16
CA ASN A 173 7.59 6.74 7.75
C ASN A 173 7.07 6.76 9.19
N LEU A 174 7.70 5.97 10.07
CA LEU A 174 7.31 5.88 11.47
C LEU A 174 7.66 7.16 12.27
N PRO A 175 6.89 7.52 13.30
CA PRO A 175 5.77 6.77 13.89
C PRO A 175 4.47 6.87 13.08
N PRO A 176 3.46 6.03 13.38
CA PRO A 176 2.13 6.04 12.76
C PRO A 176 1.14 6.91 13.55
N ASP A 177 1.42 8.20 13.72
CA ASP A 177 0.65 9.09 14.61
C ASP A 177 -0.81 9.21 14.17
N GLU A 178 -1.08 9.39 12.88
CA GLU A 178 -2.44 9.48 12.35
C GLU A 178 -3.24 8.19 12.63
N GLN A 179 -2.61 7.04 12.45
CA GLN A 179 -3.23 5.72 12.60
C GLN A 179 -3.53 5.39 14.07
N TYR A 180 -2.93 6.10 15.02
CA TYR A 180 -3.17 5.98 16.45
C TYR A 180 -3.85 7.22 17.05
N SER A 181 -4.22 8.22 16.26
CA SER A 181 -4.73 9.51 16.77
C SER A 181 -6.05 9.42 17.54
N LYS A 182 -6.84 8.36 17.31
CA LYS A 182 -8.04 8.03 18.09
C LYS A 182 -7.84 6.89 19.09
N SER A 183 -6.61 6.37 19.20
CA SER A 183 -6.29 5.24 20.08
C SER A 183 -5.81 5.71 21.45
N THR A 184 -6.10 4.91 22.47
CA THR A 184 -5.47 5.06 23.80
C THR A 184 -4.09 4.40 23.86
N LYS A 185 -3.72 3.60 22.86
CA LYS A 185 -2.42 2.92 22.76
C LYS A 185 -1.35 3.89 22.24
N LYS A 186 -0.10 3.66 22.65
CA LYS A 186 1.04 4.46 22.18
C LYS A 186 1.39 4.13 20.72
N SER A 187 1.62 5.17 19.91
CA SER A 187 2.10 5.06 18.53
C SER A 187 3.62 4.83 18.43
N THR A 188 4.36 4.87 19.54
CA THR A 188 5.82 4.86 19.50
C THR A 188 6.42 3.59 20.08
N ALA A 189 7.36 2.99 19.34
CA ALA A 189 8.35 2.06 19.86
C ALA A 189 9.73 2.64 19.54
N PHE A 190 10.32 3.37 20.50
CA PHE A 190 11.44 4.31 20.29
C PHE A 190 12.52 3.83 19.31
N LEU A 191 12.99 2.58 19.45
CA LEU A 191 14.00 2.00 18.55
C LEU A 191 13.47 1.82 17.12
N ALA A 192 12.34 1.15 16.93
CA ALA A 192 11.74 0.95 15.60
C ALA A 192 11.32 2.28 14.96
N THR A 193 10.72 3.17 15.73
CA THR A 193 10.29 4.50 15.28
C THR A 193 11.46 5.33 14.75
N ASN A 194 12.62 5.30 15.41
CA ASN A 194 13.78 6.09 14.96
C ASN A 194 14.54 5.43 13.81
N LEU A 195 14.55 4.09 13.72
CA LEU A 195 15.27 3.35 12.68
C LEU A 195 14.50 3.26 11.36
N LEU A 196 13.17 3.37 11.38
CA LEU A 196 12.30 3.21 10.20
C LEU A 196 11.71 4.53 9.70
N ARG A 197 12.45 5.62 9.93
CA ARG A 197 12.24 6.90 9.25
C ARG A 197 12.98 6.92 7.91
N PRO A 198 12.45 7.59 6.87
CA PRO A 198 13.14 7.69 5.59
C PRO A 198 14.53 8.30 5.73
N GLY A 199 15.48 7.80 4.94
CA GLY A 199 16.84 8.30 4.87
C GLY A 199 17.77 7.90 6.01
N THR A 200 17.25 7.35 7.11
CA THR A 200 18.09 6.87 8.22
C THR A 200 18.92 5.65 7.80
N ILE A 201 20.12 5.52 8.37
CA ILE A 201 21.00 4.38 8.06
C ILE A 201 20.36 3.04 8.43
N GLY A 202 19.53 3.01 9.49
CA GLY A 202 18.77 1.83 9.91
C GLY A 202 17.82 1.36 8.81
N HIS A 203 17.07 2.30 8.22
CA HIS A 203 16.13 2.00 7.15
C HIS A 203 16.85 1.54 5.87
N LYS A 204 17.96 2.20 5.48
CA LYS A 204 18.79 1.75 4.35
C LYS A 204 19.29 0.32 4.55
N ARG A 205 19.74 -0.02 5.77
CA ARG A 205 20.17 -1.37 6.14
C ARG A 205 19.02 -2.38 6.12
N LEU A 206 17.83 -2.03 6.61
CA LEU A 206 16.65 -2.89 6.53
C LEU A 206 16.33 -3.23 5.08
N VAL A 207 16.15 -2.20 4.23
CA VAL A 207 15.78 -2.36 2.83
C VAL A 207 16.86 -3.15 2.09
N TRP A 208 18.13 -2.85 2.33
CA TRP A 208 19.22 -3.57 1.69
C TRP A 208 19.44 -4.98 2.22
N TYR A 209 19.56 -5.23 3.51
CA TYR A 209 19.99 -6.55 3.99
C TYR A 209 18.82 -7.52 4.22
N LEU A 210 17.64 -7.01 4.59
CA LEU A 210 16.51 -7.85 4.97
C LEU A 210 15.44 -7.92 3.88
N MET A 211 15.09 -6.79 3.28
CA MET A 211 13.98 -6.74 2.31
C MET A 211 14.41 -7.04 0.88
N GLY A 212 15.54 -6.53 0.40
CA GLY A 212 16.00 -6.81 -0.95
C GLY A 212 16.55 -8.24 -1.09
N LYS A 213 15.90 -9.07 -1.90
CA LYS A 213 16.32 -10.44 -2.23
C LYS A 213 17.08 -10.50 -3.55
N ASP A 214 16.67 -9.73 -4.54
CA ASP A 214 17.39 -9.56 -5.81
C ASP A 214 17.84 -8.10 -5.96
N LYS A 215 19.16 -7.86 -5.94
CA LYS A 215 19.69 -6.50 -5.98
C LYS A 215 19.56 -5.84 -7.34
N LYS A 216 19.56 -6.62 -8.41
CA LYS A 216 19.46 -6.09 -9.77
C LYS A 216 18.05 -5.57 -9.99
N VAL A 217 17.04 -6.40 -9.74
CA VAL A 217 15.63 -6.00 -9.93
C VAL A 217 15.24 -4.91 -8.92
N MET A 218 15.69 -4.98 -7.66
CA MET A 218 15.49 -3.88 -6.70
C MET A 218 16.09 -2.55 -7.21
N THR A 219 17.26 -2.59 -7.86
CA THR A 219 17.89 -1.38 -8.44
C THR A 219 17.07 -0.83 -9.59
N GLU A 220 16.66 -1.70 -10.51
CA GLU A 220 15.87 -1.33 -11.69
C GLU A 220 14.55 -0.66 -11.27
N GLN A 221 13.78 -1.30 -10.39
CA GLN A 221 12.50 -0.77 -9.94
C GLN A 221 12.66 0.47 -9.05
N ALA A 222 13.69 0.53 -8.19
CA ALA A 222 13.97 1.74 -7.41
C ALA A 222 14.30 2.94 -8.29
N LYS A 223 14.98 2.71 -9.43
CA LYS A 223 15.25 3.75 -10.44
C LYS A 223 13.99 4.16 -11.20
N VAL A 224 13.09 3.22 -11.52
CA VAL A 224 11.77 3.54 -12.11
C VAL A 224 10.99 4.49 -11.19
N VAL A 225 10.83 4.14 -9.91
CA VAL A 225 10.17 5.02 -8.93
C VAL A 225 10.94 6.35 -8.82
N SER A 226 12.27 6.31 -8.74
CA SER A 226 13.12 7.52 -8.74
C SER A 226 13.03 8.35 -10.02
N ALA A 227 12.41 7.89 -11.11
CA ALA A 227 12.20 8.69 -12.32
C ALA A 227 10.83 9.38 -12.35
N TRP A 228 9.84 8.88 -11.61
CA TRP A 228 8.48 9.43 -11.55
C TRP A 228 8.39 10.83 -10.94
N ASP A 229 7.46 11.68 -11.39
CA ASP A 229 7.22 13.00 -10.78
C ASP A 229 6.24 12.87 -9.59
N PHE A 230 6.76 12.72 -8.37
CA PHE A 230 5.96 12.65 -7.14
C PHE A 230 6.56 13.50 -6.02
N ASP A 231 5.71 14.01 -5.13
CA ASP A 231 6.13 14.78 -3.95
C ASP A 231 5.48 14.27 -2.65
N ARG A 232 4.29 13.67 -2.75
CA ARG A 232 3.60 13.02 -1.64
C ARG A 232 3.88 11.52 -1.62
N MET A 233 3.93 10.92 -0.43
CA MET A 233 3.91 9.46 -0.24
C MET A 233 2.89 9.03 0.81
N ILE A 234 2.15 7.97 0.50
CA ILE A 234 1.23 7.28 1.40
C ILE A 234 1.72 5.83 1.59
N PRO A 235 2.35 5.51 2.75
CA PRO A 235 2.68 4.13 3.12
C PRO A 235 1.47 3.42 3.75
N CYS A 236 1.43 2.08 3.74
CA CYS A 236 0.51 1.32 4.61
C CYS A 236 0.87 1.49 6.10
N HIS A 237 2.16 1.68 6.39
CA HIS A 237 2.69 1.77 7.75
C HIS A 237 3.46 3.09 7.98
N GLY A 238 2.98 3.91 8.92
CA GLY A 238 3.57 5.21 9.27
C GLY A 238 2.81 6.42 8.73
N ASN A 239 3.32 7.62 9.04
CA ASN A 239 2.71 8.88 8.65
C ASN A 239 2.74 9.11 7.13
N VAL A 240 1.69 9.73 6.60
CA VAL A 240 1.72 10.29 5.24
C VAL A 240 2.81 11.36 5.17
N MET A 241 3.60 11.33 4.12
CA MET A 241 4.54 12.40 3.80
C MET A 241 3.88 13.31 2.76
N GLU A 242 3.38 14.46 3.18
CA GLU A 242 2.65 15.40 2.30
C GLU A 242 3.54 16.02 1.22
N SER A 243 4.84 16.19 1.51
CA SER A 243 5.84 16.77 0.62
C SER A 243 7.23 16.20 0.90
N GLY A 244 8.15 16.28 -0.07
CA GLY A 244 9.53 15.82 0.06
C GLY A 244 9.73 14.32 -0.11
N ALA A 245 8.70 13.58 -0.54
CA ALA A 245 8.77 12.14 -0.70
C ALA A 245 9.84 11.69 -1.70
N LYS A 246 10.09 12.48 -2.74
CA LYS A 246 11.14 12.19 -3.72
C LYS A 246 12.52 12.12 -3.09
N ALA A 247 12.84 13.12 -2.26
CA ALA A 247 14.12 13.17 -1.56
C ALA A 247 14.24 12.03 -0.53
N ALA A 248 13.14 11.72 0.16
CA ALA A 248 13.06 10.62 1.12
C ALA A 248 13.30 9.25 0.46
N TRP A 249 12.69 9.00 -0.70
CA TRP A 249 12.91 7.82 -1.52
C TRP A 249 14.37 7.71 -1.96
N ASN A 250 14.88 8.74 -2.62
CA ASN A 250 16.25 8.75 -3.15
C ASN A 250 17.30 8.61 -2.05
N SER A 251 17.05 9.18 -0.87
CA SER A 251 17.94 9.01 0.29
C SER A 251 17.92 7.56 0.78
N THR A 252 16.75 6.96 0.98
CA THR A 252 16.62 5.58 1.49
C THR A 252 17.15 4.54 0.50
N TYR A 253 16.86 4.72 -0.78
CA TYR A 253 17.28 3.83 -1.87
C TYR A 253 18.63 4.21 -2.50
N ASN A 254 19.40 5.11 -1.89
CA ASN A 254 20.67 5.60 -2.44
C ASN A 254 21.66 4.46 -2.79
N TRP A 255 21.69 3.41 -1.98
CA TRP A 255 22.56 2.24 -2.20
C TRP A 255 22.20 1.47 -3.48
N TYR A 256 20.94 1.51 -3.89
CA TYR A 256 20.44 0.94 -5.13
C TYR A 256 20.61 1.90 -6.31
N ILE A 257 20.22 3.18 -6.14
CA ILE A 257 20.18 4.15 -7.23
C ILE A 257 21.59 4.59 -7.67
N ASN A 258 22.47 4.86 -6.71
CA ASN A 258 23.79 5.44 -6.95
C ASN A 258 24.96 4.48 -6.66
N GLY A 259 24.70 3.27 -6.15
CA GLY A 259 25.73 2.27 -5.87
C GLY A 259 26.72 2.63 -4.75
N LYS A 260 26.47 3.71 -3.99
CA LYS A 260 27.33 4.17 -2.89
C LYS A 260 26.74 3.74 -1.56
N LYS A 261 27.41 2.81 -0.86
CA LYS A 261 27.05 2.38 0.50
C LYS A 261 27.55 3.35 1.56
#